data_AF-A0A355VCK5-F1
#
_entry.id   AF-A0A355VCK5-F1
#
_cell.length_a   1.000
_cell.length_b   1.000
_cell.length_c   1.000
_cell.angle_alpha   90.00
_cell.angle_beta   90.00
_cell.angle_gamma   90.00
#
_symmetry.space_group_name_H-M   'P 1'
#
loop_
_entity.id
_entity.type
_entity.pdbx_description
1 polymer ?
#
loop_
_entity_poly.entity_id
_entity_poly.type
_entity_poly.pdbx_seq_one_letter_code
_entity_poly.pdbx_strand_id
1 'polypeptide(L)'
;SMQDVSWVNTIAADRHGTAFYADISVVPNVDAELFERCRVPAEGGPSRLVILNGADPSCEWYASDQSEVPGAMPADNMPRLRRDDYVHNANDSYWLSTPREPLEGYSPIIGSERSMVSLRTRAGLTFIEEALQQKQAAGEKMGPQDLQDMLFSHRHYGAEQHLDDVLALCESAEQPVTLDDSEVDVTPACEALAAWDRREDIDSRGAHVWREFWRDVSGTDNLFSVPFDVADPVNTPRDLALDRTEVRQAVLESLAHAQTFWQDQGVALDAELGTLQYEPRNDENIPIPGGDGGAGMWSVITSRFNPEAGAYTPILHGNSYMQVVSWDADGRVNPTGILSYSQSEDPRSPHFADQTRLYSQSMWLDLPFHEADILADPELRTLRLQE
;
A
#
# COMPACT_ATOMS: atom_id res chain seq x y z
N SER A 1 -22.00 -21.86 8.25
CA SER A 1 -20.77 -21.52 7.48
C SER A 1 -19.66 -21.45 8.50
N MET A 2 -18.66 -22.33 8.45
CA MET A 2 -17.52 -22.14 9.34
C MET A 2 -16.85 -20.82 8.95
N GLN A 3 -16.79 -19.87 9.88
CA GLN A 3 -16.12 -18.59 9.67
C GLN A 3 -14.62 -18.85 9.81
N ASP A 4 -14.00 -19.47 8.80
CA ASP A 4 -12.62 -19.95 8.89
C ASP A 4 -11.58 -18.89 8.49
N VAL A 5 -12.03 -17.75 7.96
CA VAL A 5 -11.16 -16.62 7.67
C VAL A 5 -10.83 -15.94 8.99
N SER A 6 -9.56 -15.95 9.39
CA SER A 6 -9.17 -15.55 10.73
C SER A 6 -9.08 -14.04 10.94
N TRP A 7 -8.50 -13.29 9.98
CA TRP A 7 -8.16 -11.87 10.17
C TRP A 7 -7.97 -11.08 8.87
N VAL A 8 -8.42 -11.62 7.73
CA VAL A 8 -8.23 -11.00 6.41
C VAL A 8 -9.54 -10.70 5.72
N ASN A 9 -9.54 -9.63 4.92
CA ASN A 9 -10.56 -9.40 3.91
C ASN A 9 -10.46 -10.45 2.79
N THR A 10 -11.56 -10.70 2.10
CA THR A 10 -11.61 -11.51 0.88
C THR A 10 -12.10 -10.65 -0.29
N ILE A 11 -11.33 -10.62 -1.37
CA ILE A 11 -11.76 -10.11 -2.66
C ILE A 11 -11.81 -11.27 -3.65
N ALA A 12 -12.87 -11.36 -4.44
CA ALA A 12 -13.02 -12.37 -5.48
C ALA A 12 -13.62 -11.78 -6.75
N ALA A 13 -13.26 -12.36 -7.88
CA ALA A 13 -13.89 -12.12 -9.17
C ALA A 13 -14.30 -13.45 -9.81
N ASP A 14 -15.32 -13.44 -10.65
CA ASP A 14 -15.74 -14.61 -11.42
C ASP A 14 -15.76 -14.35 -12.93
N ARG A 15 -15.82 -15.45 -13.70
CA ARG A 15 -15.92 -15.41 -15.17
C ARG A 15 -17.21 -14.76 -15.70
N HIS A 16 -18.16 -14.44 -14.83
CA HIS A 16 -19.42 -13.79 -15.18
C HIS A 16 -19.37 -12.27 -14.97
N GLY A 17 -18.24 -11.75 -14.49
CA GLY A 17 -17.99 -10.31 -14.33
C GLY A 17 -18.35 -9.75 -12.96
N THR A 18 -18.64 -10.61 -11.97
CA THR A 18 -18.92 -10.14 -10.60
C THR A 18 -17.61 -9.84 -9.87
N ALA A 19 -17.50 -8.67 -9.25
CA ALA A 19 -16.49 -8.37 -8.24
C ALA A 19 -17.12 -8.44 -6.84
N PHE A 20 -16.45 -9.13 -5.91
CA PHE A 20 -16.95 -9.37 -4.55
C PHE A 20 -15.91 -8.94 -3.53
N TYR A 21 -16.37 -8.24 -2.49
CA TYR A 21 -15.62 -7.94 -1.28
C TYR A 21 -16.36 -8.50 -0.07
N ALA A 22 -15.61 -9.02 0.91
CA ALA A 22 -16.12 -9.38 2.22
C ALA A 22 -15.06 -9.23 3.31
N ASP A 23 -15.48 -8.67 4.45
CA ASP A 23 -14.79 -8.82 5.73
C ASP A 23 -15.59 -9.80 6.61
N ILE A 24 -15.74 -11.03 6.11
CA ILE A 24 -16.38 -12.12 6.83
C ILE A 24 -15.28 -12.94 7.46
N SER A 25 -14.91 -12.58 8.69
CA SER A 25 -13.83 -13.19 9.46
C SER A 25 -14.28 -13.55 10.89
N VAL A 26 -13.42 -14.18 11.69
CA VAL A 26 -13.71 -14.45 13.11
C VAL A 26 -13.58 -13.15 13.92
N VAL A 27 -14.70 -12.44 14.06
CA VAL A 27 -14.78 -11.18 14.81
C VAL A 27 -15.59 -11.38 16.09
N PRO A 28 -15.19 -10.83 17.25
CA PRO A 28 -16.01 -10.86 18.45
C PRO A 28 -17.42 -10.28 18.23
N ASN A 29 -18.45 -10.96 18.75
CA ASN A 29 -19.84 -10.55 18.64
C ASN A 29 -20.18 -9.41 19.59
N VAL A 30 -19.73 -8.22 19.20
CA VAL A 30 -19.89 -6.97 19.92
C VAL A 30 -20.56 -6.02 18.95
N ASP A 31 -21.76 -5.53 19.24
CA ASP A 31 -22.38 -4.45 18.47
C ASP A 31 -21.93 -3.08 18.99
N ALA A 32 -22.38 -2.01 18.32
CA ALA A 32 -22.08 -0.65 18.74
C ALA A 32 -22.61 -0.33 20.15
N GLU A 33 -23.76 -0.87 20.57
CA GLU A 33 -24.31 -0.60 21.89
C GLU A 33 -23.45 -1.20 23.01
N LEU A 34 -23.04 -2.47 22.86
CA LEU A 34 -22.13 -3.12 23.78
C LEU A 34 -20.76 -2.45 23.77
N PHE A 35 -20.23 -2.14 22.58
CA PHE A 35 -18.94 -1.46 22.46
C PHE A 35 -18.94 -0.14 23.25
N GLU A 36 -19.90 0.74 23.01
CA GLU A 36 -19.98 2.05 23.67
C GLU A 36 -20.19 1.94 25.19
N ARG A 37 -21.02 0.99 25.64
CA ARG A 37 -21.29 0.78 27.07
C ARG A 37 -20.09 0.19 27.80
N CYS A 38 -19.36 -0.72 27.15
CA CYS A 38 -18.38 -1.58 27.82
C CYS A 38 -16.93 -1.22 27.52
N ARG A 39 -16.65 -0.38 26.52
CA ARG A 39 -15.29 0.02 26.19
C ARG A 39 -14.63 0.74 27.36
N VAL A 40 -13.42 0.30 27.69
CA VAL A 40 -12.53 0.98 28.63
C VAL A 40 -11.51 1.77 27.83
N PRO A 41 -11.36 3.09 28.07
CA PRO A 41 -10.30 3.87 27.46
C PRO A 41 -8.93 3.28 27.80
N ALA A 42 -8.12 2.99 26.78
CA ALA A 42 -6.73 2.64 26.97
C ALA A 42 -5.91 3.92 27.13
N GLU A 43 -5.81 4.48 28.35
CA GLU A 43 -4.97 5.65 28.60
C GLU A 43 -3.52 5.36 28.17
N GLY A 44 -3.02 6.11 27.19
CA GLY A 44 -1.67 5.92 26.64
C GLY A 44 -1.47 4.65 25.80
N GLY A 45 -2.52 3.87 25.53
CA GLY A 45 -2.47 2.68 24.66
C GLY A 45 -2.74 2.99 23.19
N PRO A 46 -2.42 2.06 22.26
CA PRO A 46 -2.72 2.24 20.85
C PRO A 46 -4.23 2.40 20.62
N SER A 47 -4.63 3.37 19.81
CA SER A 47 -6.05 3.64 19.49
C SER A 47 -6.78 2.45 18.84
N ARG A 48 -6.03 1.52 18.24
CA ARG A 48 -6.52 0.28 17.63
C ARG A 48 -6.81 -0.84 18.63
N LEU A 49 -6.40 -0.70 19.89
CA LEU A 49 -6.68 -1.71 20.91
C LEU A 49 -8.12 -1.56 21.42
N VAL A 50 -8.90 -2.63 21.29
CA VAL A 50 -10.24 -2.71 21.87
C VAL A 50 -10.14 -3.37 23.24
N ILE A 51 -10.51 -2.62 24.29
CA ILE A 51 -10.57 -3.10 25.67
C ILE A 51 -12.01 -2.98 26.16
N LEU A 52 -12.57 -4.06 26.68
CA LEU A 52 -13.91 -4.09 27.29
C LEU A 52 -13.81 -4.34 28.80
N ASN A 53 -14.80 -3.87 29.56
CA ASN A 53 -14.87 -4.03 31.01
C ASN A 53 -15.20 -5.49 31.41
N GLY A 54 -14.18 -6.30 31.64
CA GLY A 54 -14.34 -7.70 32.07
C GLY A 54 -14.88 -7.90 33.50
N ALA A 55 -15.09 -6.84 34.29
CA ALA A 55 -15.68 -6.95 35.63
C ALA A 55 -17.22 -6.94 35.60
N ASP A 56 -17.83 -6.50 34.49
CA ASP A 56 -19.28 -6.47 34.31
C ASP A 56 -19.72 -7.62 33.37
N PRO A 57 -20.48 -8.62 33.86
CA PRO A 57 -20.93 -9.72 33.01
C PRO A 57 -21.86 -9.29 31.88
N SER A 58 -22.43 -8.07 31.91
CA SER A 58 -23.20 -7.50 30.79
C SER A 58 -22.32 -7.03 29.61
N CYS A 59 -20.99 -7.12 29.76
CA CYS A 59 -19.99 -6.81 28.75
C CYS A 59 -19.36 -8.05 28.08
N GLU A 60 -19.86 -9.24 28.41
CA GLU A 60 -19.51 -10.48 27.72
C GLU A 60 -19.96 -10.40 26.25
N TRP A 61 -19.19 -11.01 25.33
CA TRP A 61 -19.57 -11.05 23.92
C TRP A 61 -20.89 -11.78 23.75
N TYR A 62 -21.71 -11.34 22.79
CA TYR A 62 -22.98 -11.99 22.56
C TYR A 62 -22.81 -13.41 22.04
N ALA A 63 -23.57 -14.34 22.61
CA ALA A 63 -23.79 -15.64 21.97
C ALA A 63 -24.75 -15.47 20.78
N SER A 64 -24.55 -16.27 19.73
CA SER A 64 -25.49 -16.39 18.62
C SER A 64 -25.55 -17.83 18.15
N ASP A 65 -26.75 -18.33 17.90
CA ASP A 65 -26.99 -19.64 17.25
C ASP A 65 -26.73 -19.60 15.74
N GLN A 66 -26.52 -18.40 15.17
CA GLN A 66 -26.14 -18.18 13.78
C GLN A 66 -24.62 -18.15 13.57
N SER A 67 -23.84 -18.33 14.64
CA SER A 67 -22.38 -18.42 14.60
C SER A 67 -21.93 -19.80 15.05
N GLU A 68 -21.03 -20.40 14.29
CA GLU A 68 -20.42 -21.71 14.61
C GLU A 68 -19.30 -21.57 15.65
N VAL A 69 -18.77 -20.35 15.83
CA VAL A 69 -17.70 -20.04 16.79
C VAL A 69 -18.31 -19.31 17.99
N PRO A 70 -18.23 -19.87 19.21
CA PRO A 70 -18.79 -19.23 20.40
C PRO A 70 -18.29 -17.80 20.59
N GLY A 71 -19.22 -16.86 20.74
CA GLY A 71 -18.91 -15.44 20.92
C GLY A 71 -18.47 -14.71 19.66
N ALA A 72 -18.44 -15.36 18.48
CA ALA A 72 -18.16 -14.70 17.22
C ALA A 72 -19.42 -14.13 16.56
N MET A 73 -19.28 -12.99 15.90
CA MET A 73 -20.36 -12.27 15.24
C MET A 73 -20.92 -13.09 14.08
N PRO A 74 -22.26 -13.17 13.88
CA PRO A 74 -22.83 -13.84 12.72
C PRO A 74 -22.39 -13.21 11.38
N ALA A 75 -22.15 -14.03 10.36
CA ALA A 75 -21.70 -13.57 9.05
C ALA A 75 -22.66 -12.60 8.33
N ASP A 76 -23.94 -12.60 8.69
CA ASP A 76 -24.93 -11.65 8.16
C ASP A 76 -24.80 -10.24 8.74
N ASN A 77 -24.08 -10.09 9.85
CA ASN A 77 -23.78 -8.80 10.47
C ASN A 77 -22.39 -8.28 10.06
N MET A 78 -21.75 -8.89 9.07
CA MET A 78 -20.40 -8.55 8.59
C MET A 78 -20.43 -7.86 7.22
N PRO A 79 -19.47 -6.97 6.93
CA PRO A 79 -19.42 -6.22 5.69
C PRO A 79 -19.20 -7.11 4.47
N ARG A 80 -20.00 -6.89 3.43
CA ARG A 80 -19.86 -7.55 2.14
C ARG A 80 -20.49 -6.72 1.03
N LEU A 81 -19.91 -6.79 -0.16
CA LEU A 81 -20.35 -6.03 -1.31
C LEU A 81 -20.16 -6.83 -2.60
N ARG A 82 -21.12 -6.71 -3.53
CA ARG A 82 -21.01 -7.22 -4.90
C ARG A 82 -21.17 -6.06 -5.87
N ARG A 83 -20.31 -6.01 -6.89
CA ARG A 83 -20.22 -4.93 -7.86
C ARG A 83 -19.96 -5.48 -9.25
N ASP A 84 -20.43 -4.75 -10.25
CA ASP A 84 -20.13 -5.02 -11.68
C ASP A 84 -19.05 -4.05 -12.22
N ASP A 85 -18.59 -3.09 -11.40
CA ASP A 85 -17.46 -2.21 -11.70
C ASP A 85 -16.18 -2.68 -10.99
N TYR A 86 -15.98 -2.38 -9.71
CA TYR A 86 -14.82 -2.85 -8.96
C TYR A 86 -15.06 -2.86 -7.45
N VAL A 87 -14.21 -3.62 -6.76
CA VAL A 87 -13.97 -3.49 -5.32
C VAL A 87 -12.46 -3.46 -5.10
N HIS A 88 -12.01 -2.82 -4.03
CA HIS A 88 -10.61 -2.61 -3.68
C HIS A 88 -10.43 -2.69 -2.17
N ASN A 89 -9.26 -3.11 -1.69
CA ASN A 89 -8.88 -2.93 -0.30
C ASN A 89 -7.35 -2.78 -0.19
N ALA A 90 -6.91 -1.78 0.58
CA ALA A 90 -5.51 -1.54 0.90
C ALA A 90 -5.30 -1.41 2.41
N ASN A 91 -5.92 -2.30 3.18
CA ASN A 91 -5.80 -2.46 4.64
C ASN A 91 -6.47 -1.37 5.52
N ASP A 92 -7.08 -0.34 4.93
CA ASP A 92 -8.14 0.39 5.63
C ASP A 92 -9.40 -0.49 5.75
N SER A 93 -10.38 -0.02 6.53
CA SER A 93 -11.62 -0.75 6.80
C SER A 93 -12.45 -1.01 5.53
N TYR A 94 -13.52 -1.80 5.70
CA TYR A 94 -14.52 -2.09 4.69
C TYR A 94 -15.20 -0.85 4.09
N TRP A 95 -15.16 0.30 4.78
CA TRP A 95 -15.95 1.50 4.46
C TRP A 95 -15.80 1.94 3.00
N LEU A 96 -14.57 2.00 2.49
CA LEU A 96 -14.26 2.43 1.12
C LEU A 96 -13.74 1.29 0.25
N SER A 97 -14.42 0.14 0.30
CA SER A 97 -14.18 -0.92 -0.69
C SER A 97 -14.44 -0.44 -2.12
N THR A 98 -15.39 0.49 -2.28
CA THR A 98 -15.48 1.42 -3.40
C THR A 98 -16.18 2.69 -2.92
N PRO A 99 -15.72 3.90 -3.29
CA PRO A 99 -16.40 5.15 -2.94
C PRO A 99 -17.78 5.29 -3.59
N ARG A 100 -18.11 4.44 -4.58
CA ARG A 100 -19.39 4.44 -5.28
C ARG A 100 -20.53 3.81 -4.48
N GLU A 101 -20.22 3.07 -3.41
CA GLU A 101 -21.18 2.51 -2.45
C GLU A 101 -20.44 2.23 -1.12
N PRO A 102 -20.26 3.26 -0.28
CA PRO A 102 -19.63 3.08 1.01
C PRO A 102 -20.43 2.12 1.91
N LEU A 103 -19.73 1.21 2.58
CA LEU A 103 -20.33 0.26 3.52
C LEU A 103 -20.37 0.89 4.92
N GLU A 104 -21.57 1.12 5.45
CA GLU A 104 -21.79 1.75 6.76
C GLU A 104 -22.79 0.96 7.62
N GLY A 105 -22.77 1.21 8.94
CA GLY A 105 -23.71 0.63 9.90
C GLY A 105 -23.26 -0.72 10.48
N TYR A 106 -21.98 -1.07 10.35
CA TYR A 106 -21.41 -2.26 10.94
C TYR A 106 -20.80 -1.96 12.31
N SER A 107 -20.42 -3.01 13.05
CA SER A 107 -19.85 -2.84 14.38
C SER A 107 -18.48 -2.14 14.33
N PRO A 108 -18.20 -1.20 15.25
CA PRO A 108 -16.92 -0.50 15.32
C PRO A 108 -15.73 -1.42 15.65
N ILE A 109 -15.98 -2.67 16.08
CA ILE A 109 -14.93 -3.66 16.29
C ILE A 109 -14.35 -4.22 14.98
N ILE A 110 -15.10 -4.14 13.88
CA ILE A 110 -14.66 -4.59 12.55
C ILE A 110 -13.72 -3.54 11.95
N GLY A 111 -14.10 -2.26 12.02
CA GLY A 111 -13.31 -1.17 11.46
C GLY A 111 -14.02 0.17 11.58
N SER A 112 -13.28 1.26 11.33
CA SER A 112 -13.84 2.60 11.36
C SER A 112 -14.59 2.92 10.07
N GLU A 113 -15.69 3.67 10.21
CA GLU A 113 -16.41 4.26 9.09
C GLU A 113 -16.19 5.78 9.14
N ARG A 114 -16.38 6.46 8.00
CA ARG A 114 -16.41 7.93 7.95
C ARG A 114 -15.14 8.59 8.51
N SER A 115 -14.00 7.93 8.34
CA SER A 115 -12.68 8.33 8.87
C SER A 115 -11.66 8.48 7.75
N MET A 116 -10.61 9.27 7.97
CA MET A 116 -9.46 9.32 7.06
C MET A 116 -8.96 7.92 6.73
N VAL A 117 -8.70 7.66 5.45
CA VAL A 117 -8.04 6.45 4.97
C VAL A 117 -6.60 6.76 4.59
N SER A 118 -5.75 5.74 4.60
CA SER A 118 -4.33 5.87 4.26
C SER A 118 -4.10 6.41 2.85
N LEU A 119 -2.92 7.02 2.62
CA LEU A 119 -2.52 7.46 1.28
C LEU A 119 -2.50 6.30 0.26
N ARG A 120 -2.20 5.07 0.68
CA ARG A 120 -2.25 3.91 -0.23
C ARG A 120 -3.67 3.51 -0.59
N THR A 121 -4.63 3.60 0.33
CA THR A 121 -6.05 3.42 -0.05
C THR A 121 -6.51 4.51 -1.01
N ARG A 122 -6.09 5.75 -0.80
CA ARG A 122 -6.38 6.85 -1.72
C ARG A 122 -5.76 6.62 -3.10
N ALA A 123 -4.47 6.27 -3.17
CA ALA A 123 -3.79 5.86 -4.40
C ALA A 123 -4.56 4.74 -5.11
N GLY A 124 -4.91 3.71 -4.33
CA GLY A 124 -5.87 2.64 -4.59
C GLY A 124 -7.06 3.05 -5.46
N LEU A 125 -7.87 3.91 -4.87
CA LEU A 125 -9.12 4.34 -5.45
C LEU A 125 -8.89 5.30 -6.63
N THR A 126 -7.90 6.18 -6.52
CA THR A 126 -7.57 7.14 -7.58
C THR A 126 -7.09 6.46 -8.86
N PHE A 127 -6.11 5.55 -8.80
CA PHE A 127 -5.57 4.96 -10.04
C PHE A 127 -6.59 4.06 -10.75
N ILE A 128 -7.44 3.34 -10.01
CA ILE A 128 -8.56 2.58 -10.60
C ILE A 128 -9.54 3.51 -11.30
N GLU A 129 -9.98 4.59 -10.65
CA GLU A 129 -10.92 5.54 -11.25
C GLU A 129 -10.34 6.23 -12.49
N GLU A 130 -9.06 6.63 -12.45
CA GLU A 130 -8.35 7.20 -13.61
C GLU A 130 -8.33 6.21 -14.79
N ALA A 131 -7.94 4.95 -14.54
CA ALA A 131 -7.87 3.92 -15.57
C ALA A 131 -9.26 3.59 -16.16
N LEU A 132 -10.29 3.49 -15.30
CA LEU A 132 -11.68 3.28 -15.74
C LEU A 132 -12.16 4.43 -16.62
N GLN A 133 -11.92 5.67 -16.21
CA GLN A 133 -12.31 6.86 -16.97
C GLN A 133 -11.60 6.93 -18.32
N GLN A 134 -10.30 6.65 -18.34
CA GLN A 134 -9.51 6.61 -19.57
C GLN A 134 -10.05 5.56 -20.55
N LYS A 135 -10.31 4.33 -20.08
CA LYS A 135 -10.86 3.25 -20.92
C LYS A 135 -12.27 3.56 -21.38
N GLN A 136 -13.11 4.10 -20.51
CA GLN A 136 -14.46 4.51 -20.88
C GLN A 136 -14.45 5.60 -21.98
N ALA A 137 -13.55 6.58 -21.89
CA ALA A 137 -13.39 7.61 -22.90
C ALA A 137 -12.93 7.04 -24.26
N ALA A 138 -12.16 5.94 -24.24
CA ALA A 138 -11.77 5.19 -25.44
C ALA A 138 -12.85 4.21 -25.95
N GLY A 139 -13.96 4.03 -25.23
CA GLY A 139 -14.97 3.00 -25.54
C GLY A 139 -14.50 1.57 -25.25
N GLU A 140 -13.50 1.41 -24.39
CA GLU A 140 -12.87 0.15 -24.02
C GLU A 140 -13.21 -0.23 -22.57
N LYS A 141 -12.93 -1.49 -22.21
CA LYS A 141 -12.95 -1.96 -20.83
C LYS A 141 -11.52 -2.10 -20.32
N MET A 142 -11.33 -2.00 -19.00
CA MET A 142 -10.07 -2.41 -18.39
C MET A 142 -9.84 -3.90 -18.62
N GLY A 143 -8.61 -4.25 -18.98
CA GLY A 143 -8.12 -5.61 -19.13
C GLY A 143 -7.04 -5.95 -18.10
N PRO A 144 -6.53 -7.19 -18.10
CA PRO A 144 -5.49 -7.63 -17.18
C PRO A 144 -4.20 -6.81 -17.31
N GLN A 145 -3.82 -6.40 -18.53
CA GLN A 145 -2.63 -5.58 -18.75
C GLN A 145 -2.71 -4.23 -18.01
N ASP A 146 -3.90 -3.62 -17.94
CA ASP A 146 -4.05 -2.33 -17.25
C ASP A 146 -3.80 -2.45 -15.75
N LEU A 147 -4.13 -3.60 -15.14
CA LEU A 147 -3.84 -3.87 -13.72
C LEU A 147 -2.36 -4.17 -13.49
N GLN A 148 -1.73 -4.91 -14.41
CA GLN A 148 -0.29 -5.17 -14.39
C GLN A 148 0.51 -3.87 -14.51
N ASP A 149 0.17 -3.03 -15.48
CA ASP A 149 0.79 -1.73 -15.73
C ASP A 149 0.56 -0.77 -14.55
N MET A 150 -0.64 -0.80 -13.95
CA MET A 150 -0.92 0.02 -12.77
C MET A 150 -0.03 -0.37 -11.59
N LEU A 151 0.09 -1.68 -11.30
CA LEU A 151 0.93 -2.16 -10.20
C LEU A 151 2.41 -1.84 -10.43
N PHE A 152 2.90 -1.99 -11.65
CA PHE A 152 4.30 -1.74 -12.03
C PHE A 152 4.55 -0.36 -12.62
N SER A 153 3.61 0.57 -12.46
CA SER A 153 3.83 1.99 -12.77
C SER A 153 4.75 2.65 -11.75
N HIS A 154 4.89 2.02 -10.57
CA HIS A 154 5.64 2.50 -9.41
C HIS A 154 5.37 3.98 -9.06
N ARG A 155 4.17 4.49 -9.41
CA ARG A 155 3.72 5.85 -9.12
C ARG A 155 3.71 6.14 -7.63
N HIS A 156 4.28 7.27 -7.24
CA HIS A 156 4.31 7.73 -5.86
C HIS A 156 3.18 8.73 -5.58
N TYR A 157 2.01 8.23 -5.19
CA TYR A 157 0.81 9.07 -5.03
C TYR A 157 1.02 10.25 -4.06
N GLY A 158 1.70 10.06 -2.92
CA GLY A 158 1.98 11.17 -2.00
C GLY A 158 2.79 12.31 -2.63
N ALA A 159 3.68 11.99 -3.58
CA ALA A 159 4.46 12.98 -4.31
C ALA A 159 3.62 13.63 -5.41
N GLU A 160 2.80 12.86 -6.12
CA GLU A 160 1.83 13.41 -7.06
C GLU A 160 0.86 14.41 -6.40
N GLN A 161 0.54 14.22 -5.12
CA GLN A 161 -0.35 15.12 -4.39
C GLN A 161 0.34 16.34 -3.76
N HIS A 162 1.63 16.24 -3.41
CA HIS A 162 2.26 17.23 -2.51
C HIS A 162 3.58 17.81 -3.02
N LEU A 163 4.25 17.18 -3.97
CA LEU A 163 5.56 17.65 -4.42
C LEU A 163 5.47 19.03 -5.11
N ASP A 164 4.38 19.31 -5.82
CA ASP A 164 4.20 20.61 -6.48
C ASP A 164 4.15 21.77 -5.46
N ASP A 165 3.50 21.59 -4.30
CA ASP A 165 3.50 22.57 -3.21
C ASP A 165 4.91 22.79 -2.64
N VAL A 166 5.65 21.69 -2.46
CA VAL A 166 7.05 21.72 -1.97
C VAL A 166 7.95 22.46 -2.95
N LEU A 167 7.82 22.20 -4.25
CA LEU A 167 8.60 22.87 -5.29
C LEU A 167 8.25 24.36 -5.41
N ALA A 168 6.98 24.73 -5.27
CA ALA A 168 6.58 26.13 -5.22
C ALA A 168 7.19 26.86 -4.00
N LEU A 169 7.33 26.16 -2.87
CA LEU A 169 8.05 26.70 -1.72
C LEU A 169 9.56 26.82 -1.99
N CYS A 170 10.19 25.83 -2.61
CA CYS A 170 11.59 25.89 -3.02
C CYS A 170 11.92 27.13 -3.86
N GLU A 171 11.03 27.52 -4.79
CA GLU A 171 11.23 28.71 -5.64
C GLU A 171 11.13 30.05 -4.90
N SER A 172 10.40 30.09 -3.78
CA SER A 172 10.05 31.33 -3.07
C SER A 172 10.69 31.47 -1.70
N ALA A 173 11.31 30.41 -1.17
CA ALA A 173 11.92 30.40 0.14
C ALA A 173 13.17 31.28 0.21
N GLU A 174 13.30 31.99 1.34
CA GLU A 174 14.56 32.66 1.68
C GLU A 174 15.60 31.60 2.06
N GLN A 175 16.82 31.75 1.53
CA GLN A 175 17.96 30.89 1.83
C GLN A 175 18.98 31.67 2.68
N PRO A 176 19.78 30.97 3.52
CA PRO A 176 19.72 29.53 3.82
C PRO A 176 18.59 29.18 4.81
N VAL A 177 18.20 27.91 4.85
CA VAL A 177 17.29 27.36 5.87
C VAL A 177 18.08 27.05 7.13
N THR A 178 17.59 27.48 8.30
CA THR A 178 18.19 27.12 9.59
C THR A 178 17.69 25.75 10.05
N LEU A 179 18.60 24.81 10.28
CA LEU A 179 18.35 23.49 10.86
C LEU A 179 19.31 23.26 12.02
N ASP A 180 18.81 23.05 13.25
CA ASP A 180 19.61 22.78 14.45
C ASP A 180 20.85 23.69 14.60
N ASP A 181 20.63 25.01 14.57
CA ASP A 181 21.66 26.06 14.63
C ASP A 181 22.66 26.10 13.45
N SER A 182 22.42 25.32 12.39
CA SER A 182 23.22 25.28 11.15
C SER A 182 22.44 25.89 9.99
N GLU A 183 23.14 26.56 9.06
CA GLU A 183 22.56 27.11 7.83
C GLU A 183 22.75 26.11 6.68
N VAL A 184 21.64 25.68 6.07
CA VAL A 184 21.62 24.73 4.96
C VAL A 184 21.00 25.39 3.73
N ASP A 185 21.75 25.43 2.63
CA ASP A 185 21.19 25.76 1.31
C ASP A 185 20.46 24.53 0.76
N VAL A 186 19.13 24.57 0.73
CA VAL A 186 18.30 23.43 0.28
C VAL A 186 18.13 23.37 -1.24
N THR A 187 18.77 24.26 -2.00
CA THR A 187 18.70 24.27 -3.47
C THR A 187 19.03 22.91 -4.10
N PRO A 188 20.07 22.16 -3.68
CA PRO A 188 20.36 20.84 -4.27
C PRO A 188 19.25 19.80 -4.07
N ALA A 189 18.60 19.76 -2.90
CA ALA A 189 17.47 18.87 -2.66
C ALA A 189 16.25 19.26 -3.50
N CYS A 190 15.96 20.56 -3.61
CA CYS A 190 14.91 21.07 -4.48
C CYS A 190 15.15 20.71 -5.95
N GLU A 191 16.39 20.83 -6.45
CA GLU A 191 16.77 20.45 -7.82
C GLU A 191 16.60 18.94 -8.06
N ALA A 192 17.05 18.11 -7.12
CA ALA A 192 16.89 16.66 -7.21
C ALA A 192 15.41 16.24 -7.26
N LEU A 193 14.58 16.84 -6.40
CA LEU A 193 13.14 16.57 -6.37
C LEU A 193 12.40 17.13 -7.60
N ALA A 194 12.83 18.27 -8.13
CA ALA A 194 12.26 18.82 -9.36
C ALA A 194 12.55 17.95 -10.60
N ALA A 195 13.70 17.27 -10.60
CA ALA A 195 14.10 16.34 -11.66
C ALA A 195 13.52 14.92 -11.49
N TRP A 196 13.02 14.59 -10.30
CA TRP A 196 12.45 13.28 -10.00
C TRP A 196 11.15 13.02 -10.77
N ASP A 197 10.99 11.80 -11.27
CA ASP A 197 9.86 11.34 -12.07
C ASP A 197 8.58 11.04 -11.26
N ARG A 198 8.61 11.23 -9.94
CA ARG A 198 7.54 10.87 -8.99
C ARG A 198 7.24 9.38 -8.98
N ARG A 199 8.26 8.56 -9.27
CA ARG A 199 8.17 7.10 -9.26
C ARG A 199 9.28 6.49 -8.43
N GLU A 200 9.12 5.23 -8.11
CA GLU A 200 10.16 4.45 -7.45
C GLU A 200 10.51 3.23 -8.29
N ASP A 201 10.80 3.48 -9.56
CA ASP A 201 11.47 2.53 -10.44
C ASP A 201 12.93 2.37 -10.01
N ILE A 202 13.60 1.30 -10.47
CA ILE A 202 15.01 1.04 -10.09
C ILE A 202 15.98 2.13 -10.59
N ASP A 203 15.60 2.89 -11.63
CA ASP A 203 16.38 3.98 -12.21
C ASP A 203 15.85 5.37 -11.83
N SER A 204 14.78 5.47 -11.03
CA SER A 204 14.28 6.75 -10.52
C SER A 204 15.35 7.43 -9.65
N ARG A 205 15.53 8.74 -9.88
CA ARG A 205 16.55 9.58 -9.21
C ARG A 205 15.88 10.66 -8.37
N GLY A 206 16.29 10.78 -7.11
CA GLY A 206 15.69 11.72 -6.15
C GLY A 206 14.60 11.12 -5.25
N ALA A 207 14.15 9.89 -5.54
CA ALA A 207 13.15 9.18 -4.72
C ALA A 207 13.56 9.06 -3.24
N HIS A 208 14.83 8.76 -2.96
CA HIS A 208 15.35 8.65 -1.60
C HIS A 208 15.37 9.98 -0.85
N VAL A 209 15.52 11.11 -1.55
CA VAL A 209 15.37 12.46 -0.97
C VAL A 209 13.92 12.67 -0.52
N TRP A 210 12.95 12.33 -1.39
CA TRP A 210 11.53 12.43 -1.06
C TRP A 210 11.16 11.53 0.14
N ARG A 211 11.67 10.30 0.20
CA ARG A 211 11.40 9.36 1.30
C ARG A 211 11.78 9.94 2.66
N GLU A 212 12.99 10.48 2.80
CA GLU A 212 13.44 11.04 4.08
C GLU A 212 12.73 12.35 4.41
N PHE A 213 12.50 13.20 3.39
CA PHE A 213 11.68 14.41 3.55
C PHE A 213 10.26 14.06 4.06
N TRP A 214 9.59 13.10 3.42
CA TRP A 214 8.21 12.74 3.72
C TRP A 214 8.08 12.09 5.10
N ARG A 215 9.05 11.24 5.48
CA ARG A 215 9.08 10.61 6.81
C ARG A 215 9.11 11.63 7.94
N ASP A 216 9.78 12.76 7.73
CA ASP A 216 9.87 13.83 8.71
C ASP A 216 8.62 14.73 8.65
N VAL A 217 8.32 15.32 7.50
CA VAL A 217 7.26 16.34 7.38
C VAL A 217 5.87 15.79 7.68
N SER A 218 5.61 14.50 7.41
CA SER A 218 4.29 13.88 7.60
C SER A 218 3.86 13.81 9.07
N GLY A 219 4.79 13.99 10.02
CA GLY A 219 4.51 14.12 11.45
C GLY A 219 4.05 15.51 11.89
N THR A 220 4.04 16.49 10.99
CA THR A 220 3.70 17.89 11.31
C THR A 220 2.21 18.05 11.62
N ASP A 221 1.91 18.66 12.78
CA ASP A 221 0.54 18.99 13.16
C ASP A 221 -0.09 19.98 12.17
N ASN A 222 -1.35 19.71 11.79
CA ASN A 222 -2.12 20.54 10.87
C ASN A 222 -1.41 20.81 9.52
N LEU A 223 -0.66 19.82 9.02
CA LEU A 223 0.09 19.86 7.76
C LEU A 223 -0.75 20.34 6.56
N PHE A 224 -2.03 19.98 6.53
CA PHE A 224 -2.94 20.26 5.42
C PHE A 224 -3.85 21.47 5.68
N SER A 225 -4.10 22.24 4.62
CA SER A 225 -5.02 23.37 4.64
C SER A 225 -6.46 22.91 4.42
N VAL A 226 -6.67 21.90 3.57
CA VAL A 226 -7.95 21.23 3.39
C VAL A 226 -8.00 20.02 4.33
N PRO A 227 -8.85 20.05 5.39
CA PRO A 227 -9.00 18.93 6.30
C PRO A 227 -9.72 17.77 5.61
N PHE A 228 -9.74 16.62 6.28
CA PHE A 228 -10.59 15.50 5.88
C PHE A 228 -12.07 15.91 5.80
N ASP A 229 -12.70 15.56 4.68
CA ASP A 229 -14.13 15.66 4.45
C ASP A 229 -14.68 14.28 4.14
N VAL A 230 -15.67 13.85 4.93
CA VAL A 230 -16.37 12.58 4.73
C VAL A 230 -17.11 12.52 3.39
N ALA A 231 -17.46 13.67 2.80
CA ALA A 231 -18.07 13.75 1.48
C ALA A 231 -17.04 13.66 0.33
N ASP A 232 -15.75 13.81 0.63
CA ASP A 232 -14.63 13.70 -0.33
C ASP A 232 -13.46 12.89 0.28
N PRO A 233 -13.69 11.64 0.71
CA PRO A 233 -12.74 10.94 1.57
C PRO A 233 -11.53 10.37 0.81
N VAL A 234 -11.57 10.38 -0.52
CA VAL A 234 -10.47 9.96 -1.39
C VAL A 234 -9.51 11.11 -1.66
N ASN A 235 -10.01 12.34 -1.77
CA ASN A 235 -9.19 13.51 -2.13
C ASN A 235 -8.90 14.44 -0.94
N THR A 236 -9.24 14.03 0.29
CA THR A 236 -8.93 14.79 1.52
C THR A 236 -8.30 13.90 2.59
N PRO A 237 -7.44 14.46 3.46
CA PRO A 237 -6.92 15.82 3.45
C PRO A 237 -5.94 16.07 2.28
N ARG A 238 -5.74 17.34 1.90
CA ARG A 238 -4.84 17.74 0.81
C ARG A 238 -4.36 19.18 0.99
N ASP A 239 -3.48 19.62 0.08
CA ASP A 239 -2.92 20.96 -0.02
C ASP A 239 -2.10 21.34 1.23
N LEU A 240 -0.78 21.41 1.12
CA LEU A 240 0.07 21.79 2.24
C LEU A 240 -0.30 23.21 2.72
N ALA A 241 -0.44 23.41 4.04
CA ALA A 241 -0.84 24.70 4.61
C ALA A 241 0.32 25.70 4.67
N LEU A 242 0.93 26.01 3.53
CA LEU A 242 2.15 26.84 3.41
C LEU A 242 1.93 28.33 3.75
N ASP A 243 0.68 28.75 3.92
CA ASP A 243 0.30 30.05 4.47
C ASP A 243 0.55 30.13 5.99
N ARG A 244 0.62 28.99 6.68
CA ARG A 244 0.98 28.87 8.09
C ARG A 244 2.49 28.83 8.25
N THR A 245 3.03 29.70 9.08
CA THR A 245 4.48 29.83 9.30
C THR A 245 5.07 28.52 9.80
N GLU A 246 4.39 27.83 10.71
CA GLU A 246 4.86 26.59 11.33
C GLU A 246 4.98 25.45 10.30
N VAL A 247 4.00 25.32 9.41
CA VAL A 247 4.02 24.30 8.35
C VAL A 247 5.07 24.63 7.30
N ARG A 248 5.19 25.90 6.90
CA ARG A 248 6.23 26.34 5.97
C ARG A 248 7.63 26.03 6.51
N GLN A 249 7.86 26.35 7.78
CA GLN A 249 9.13 26.08 8.45
C GLN A 249 9.40 24.58 8.51
N ALA A 250 8.42 23.76 8.91
CA ALA A 250 8.56 22.30 8.94
C ALA A 250 8.92 21.72 7.56
N VAL A 251 8.27 22.17 6.47
CA VAL A 251 8.62 21.71 5.11
C VAL A 251 10.06 22.04 4.74
N LEU A 252 10.52 23.27 5.04
CA LEU A 252 11.90 23.70 4.73
C LEU A 252 12.93 22.95 5.59
N GLU A 253 12.65 22.79 6.89
CA GLU A 253 13.51 22.04 7.81
C GLU A 253 13.59 20.57 7.42
N SER A 254 12.48 19.94 7.01
CA SER A 254 12.50 18.56 6.52
C SER A 254 13.28 18.40 5.22
N LEU A 255 13.28 19.39 4.32
CA LEU A 255 14.15 19.40 3.13
C LEU A 255 15.63 19.50 3.53
N ALA A 256 15.95 20.41 4.46
CA ALA A 256 17.31 20.57 4.98
C ALA A 256 17.80 19.28 5.69
N HIS A 257 16.91 18.65 6.46
CA HIS A 257 17.18 17.38 7.14
C HIS A 257 17.45 16.26 6.13
N ALA A 258 16.58 16.06 5.14
CA ALA A 258 16.77 15.05 4.10
C ALA A 258 18.08 15.27 3.33
N GLN A 259 18.39 16.52 2.97
CA GLN A 259 19.64 16.85 2.29
C GLN A 259 20.87 16.50 3.13
N THR A 260 20.89 16.98 4.38
CA THR A 260 22.02 16.79 5.31
C THR A 260 22.22 15.32 5.59
N PHE A 261 21.13 14.57 5.80
CA PHE A 261 21.17 13.13 5.99
C PHE A 261 21.92 12.43 4.84
N TRP A 262 21.56 12.71 3.58
CA TRP A 262 22.22 12.06 2.44
C TRP A 262 23.66 12.51 2.21
N GLN A 263 23.97 13.78 2.50
CA GLN A 263 25.33 14.29 2.48
C GLN A 263 26.21 13.55 3.51
N ASP A 264 25.70 13.32 4.73
CA ASP A 264 26.39 12.57 5.78
C ASP A 264 26.60 11.09 5.41
N GLN A 265 25.66 10.50 4.66
CA GLN A 265 25.82 9.15 4.11
C GLN A 265 26.75 9.09 2.88
N GLY A 266 27.20 10.24 2.35
CA GLY A 266 27.98 10.30 1.12
C GLY A 266 27.20 9.83 -0.12
N VAL A 267 25.87 9.92 -0.09
CA VAL A 267 24.97 9.51 -1.17
C VAL A 267 24.56 10.74 -1.97
N ALA A 268 24.69 10.66 -3.29
CA ALA A 268 24.24 11.74 -4.17
C ALA A 268 22.72 11.89 -4.11
N LEU A 269 22.21 13.12 -4.14
CA LEU A 269 20.77 13.40 -4.10
C LEU A 269 20.03 12.92 -5.36
N ASP A 270 20.76 12.71 -6.46
CA ASP A 270 20.28 12.17 -7.74
C ASP A 270 20.69 10.71 -7.97
N ALA A 271 21.10 9.98 -6.92
CA ALA A 271 21.39 8.55 -7.02
C ALA A 271 20.18 7.75 -7.50
N GLU A 272 20.42 6.71 -8.30
CA GLU A 272 19.37 5.79 -8.75
C GLU A 272 18.89 4.94 -7.58
N LEU A 273 17.57 4.82 -7.41
CA LEU A 273 16.97 4.09 -6.31
C LEU A 273 17.49 2.64 -6.22
N GLY A 274 17.67 1.95 -7.34
CA GLY A 274 18.17 0.57 -7.39
C GLY A 274 19.58 0.38 -6.83
N THR A 275 20.39 1.45 -6.78
CA THR A 275 21.70 1.40 -6.10
C THR A 275 21.57 1.46 -4.57
N LEU A 276 20.46 2.01 -4.09
CA LEU A 276 20.16 2.22 -2.67
C LEU A 276 19.13 1.23 -2.15
N GLN A 277 18.33 0.56 -2.97
CA GLN A 277 17.30 -0.40 -2.56
C GLN A 277 17.45 -1.69 -3.35
N TYR A 278 17.87 -2.75 -2.67
CA TYR A 278 18.13 -4.03 -3.28
C TYR A 278 17.93 -5.19 -2.29
N GLU A 279 17.72 -6.37 -2.86
CA GLU A 279 17.70 -7.64 -2.14
C GLU A 279 18.99 -8.42 -2.45
N PRO A 280 19.84 -8.68 -1.44
CA PRO A 280 21.02 -9.52 -1.62
C PRO A 280 20.65 -10.98 -1.96
N ARG A 281 21.27 -11.52 -3.01
CA ARG A 281 21.15 -12.93 -3.44
C ARG A 281 22.54 -13.43 -3.84
N ASN A 282 23.19 -14.16 -2.94
CA ASN A 282 24.60 -14.56 -3.07
C ASN A 282 25.49 -13.32 -3.28
N ASP A 283 26.30 -13.29 -4.34
CA ASP A 283 27.21 -12.20 -4.68
C ASP A 283 26.53 -11.07 -5.50
N GLU A 284 25.20 -11.11 -5.65
CA GLU A 284 24.41 -10.15 -6.43
C GLU A 284 23.51 -9.32 -5.52
N ASN A 285 23.48 -8.00 -5.74
CA ASN A 285 22.48 -7.10 -5.17
C ASN A 285 21.44 -6.81 -6.25
N ILE A 286 20.27 -7.44 -6.15
CA ILE A 286 19.21 -7.27 -7.15
C ILE A 286 18.41 -6.01 -6.80
N PRO A 287 18.38 -4.96 -7.64
CA PRO A 287 17.66 -3.73 -7.34
C PRO A 287 16.16 -3.98 -7.32
N ILE A 288 15.43 -3.40 -6.37
CA ILE A 288 14.00 -3.67 -6.18
C ILE A 288 13.19 -2.38 -6.32
N PRO A 289 12.20 -2.29 -7.23
CA PRO A 289 11.34 -1.13 -7.36
C PRO A 289 10.21 -1.12 -6.34
N GLY A 290 9.57 0.03 -6.15
CA GLY A 290 8.48 0.27 -5.19
C GLY A 290 8.95 0.84 -3.85
N GLY A 291 7.99 1.14 -2.96
CA GLY A 291 8.29 1.82 -1.70
C GLY A 291 7.20 1.81 -0.66
N ASP A 292 7.29 2.73 0.30
CA ASP A 292 6.47 2.68 1.49
C ASP A 292 5.00 3.01 1.23
N GLY A 293 4.11 2.08 1.58
CA GLY A 293 2.66 2.29 1.42
C GLY A 293 2.12 3.45 2.26
N GLY A 294 2.74 3.79 3.39
CA GLY A 294 2.36 4.96 4.19
C GLY A 294 2.59 6.29 3.45
N ALA A 295 3.53 6.32 2.50
CA ALA A 295 3.79 7.46 1.62
C ALA A 295 2.90 7.48 0.35
N GLY A 296 1.98 6.51 0.21
CA GLY A 296 1.08 6.42 -0.94
C GLY A 296 1.60 5.55 -2.09
N MET A 297 2.63 4.73 -1.86
CA MET A 297 3.04 3.73 -2.85
C MET A 297 2.00 2.61 -2.94
N TRP A 298 1.52 2.33 -4.15
CA TRP A 298 0.72 1.14 -4.41
C TRP A 298 1.60 -0.11 -4.51
N SER A 299 2.70 -0.03 -5.28
CA SER A 299 3.72 -1.06 -5.30
C SER A 299 4.54 -1.00 -4.02
N VAL A 300 4.13 -1.77 -3.02
CA VAL A 300 4.69 -1.65 -1.67
C VAL A 300 6.02 -2.38 -1.57
N ILE A 301 7.05 -1.67 -1.11
CA ILE A 301 8.31 -2.21 -0.57
C ILE A 301 8.66 -1.39 0.66
N THR A 302 8.64 -2.03 1.82
CA THR A 302 8.98 -1.41 3.10
C THR A 302 10.35 -1.87 3.53
N SER A 303 11.26 -0.90 3.59
CA SER A 303 12.64 -1.04 4.05
C SER A 303 13.01 0.23 4.83
N ARG A 304 14.03 0.13 5.68
CA ARG A 304 14.66 1.29 6.33
C ARG A 304 16.07 1.42 5.80
N PHE A 305 16.56 2.67 5.71
CA PHE A 305 17.96 2.87 5.35
C PHE A 305 18.82 2.27 6.45
N ASN A 306 19.75 1.40 6.06
CA ASN A 306 20.73 0.78 6.92
C ASN A 306 22.09 1.44 6.62
N PRO A 307 22.60 2.31 7.51
CA PRO A 307 23.88 2.99 7.32
C PRO A 307 25.07 2.03 7.20
N GLU A 308 25.02 0.86 7.83
CA GLU A 308 26.10 -0.14 7.71
C GLU A 308 26.16 -0.75 6.31
N ALA A 309 25.00 -0.95 5.67
CA ALA A 309 24.89 -1.44 4.30
C ALA A 309 24.96 -0.32 3.25
N GLY A 310 24.80 0.95 3.67
CA GLY A 310 24.65 2.09 2.78
C GLY A 310 23.39 2.02 1.90
N ALA A 311 22.35 1.31 2.35
CA ALA A 311 21.20 0.97 1.52
C ALA A 311 19.93 0.68 2.33
N TYR A 312 18.78 0.81 1.69
CA TYR A 312 17.45 0.34 2.07
C TYR A 312 17.34 -1.19 2.01
N THR A 313 18.07 -1.87 2.88
CA THR A 313 18.11 -3.34 2.97
C THR A 313 18.33 -3.78 4.44
N PRO A 314 17.72 -4.88 4.92
CA PRO A 314 16.84 -5.80 4.19
C PRO A 314 15.45 -5.21 3.89
N ILE A 315 14.76 -5.79 2.91
CA ILE A 315 13.34 -5.55 2.67
C ILE A 315 12.54 -6.29 3.74
N LEU A 316 11.71 -5.56 4.49
CA LEU A 316 10.97 -6.09 5.65
C LEU A 316 9.58 -6.59 5.27
N HIS A 317 8.88 -5.83 4.43
CA HIS A 317 7.53 -6.12 3.95
C HIS A 317 7.36 -5.60 2.53
N GLY A 318 6.36 -6.09 1.81
CA GLY A 318 6.00 -5.55 0.50
C GLY A 318 5.33 -6.56 -0.41
N ASN A 319 5.35 -6.24 -1.70
CA ASN A 319 4.94 -7.11 -2.78
C ASN A 319 5.61 -8.47 -2.63
N SER A 320 4.78 -9.51 -2.58
CA SER A 320 5.18 -10.89 -2.32
C SER A 320 4.71 -11.77 -3.47
N TYR A 321 3.65 -12.55 -3.26
CA TYR A 321 2.91 -13.16 -4.35
C TYR A 321 1.94 -12.15 -4.95
N MET A 322 2.05 -11.91 -6.25
CA MET A 322 1.16 -11.06 -7.01
C MET A 322 0.57 -11.87 -8.15
N GLN A 323 -0.71 -11.64 -8.44
CA GLN A 323 -1.40 -12.28 -9.55
C GLN A 323 -2.38 -11.32 -10.22
N VAL A 324 -2.51 -11.46 -11.53
CA VAL A 324 -3.61 -10.90 -12.31
C VAL A 324 -4.25 -12.05 -13.05
N VAL A 325 -5.51 -12.33 -12.71
CA VAL A 325 -6.29 -13.44 -13.26
C VAL A 325 -7.45 -12.88 -14.05
N SER A 326 -7.58 -13.31 -15.30
CA SER A 326 -8.72 -12.97 -16.15
C SER A 326 -9.32 -14.21 -16.80
N TRP A 327 -10.45 -14.03 -17.49
CA TRP A 327 -11.05 -15.06 -18.33
C TRP A 327 -11.20 -14.52 -19.75
N ASP A 328 -10.91 -15.35 -20.75
CA ASP A 328 -11.21 -15.02 -22.14
C ASP A 328 -12.71 -15.15 -22.45
N ALA A 329 -13.08 -14.87 -23.70
CA ALA A 329 -14.48 -14.93 -24.15
C ALA A 329 -15.11 -16.34 -24.05
N ASP A 330 -14.29 -17.39 -24.07
CA ASP A 330 -14.73 -18.78 -23.92
C ASP A 330 -14.75 -19.24 -22.44
N GLY A 331 -14.38 -18.35 -21.52
CA GLY A 331 -14.32 -18.61 -20.09
C GLY A 331 -13.07 -19.39 -19.66
N ARG A 332 -12.04 -19.46 -20.51
CA ARG A 332 -10.74 -20.03 -20.16
C ARG A 332 -10.00 -19.04 -19.26
N VAL A 333 -9.55 -19.51 -18.10
CA VAL A 333 -8.75 -18.68 -17.18
C VAL A 333 -7.37 -18.40 -17.79
N ASN A 334 -6.92 -17.15 -17.65
CA ASN A 334 -5.60 -16.66 -18.02
C ASN A 334 -4.94 -16.00 -16.80
N PRO A 335 -4.19 -16.76 -15.99
CA PRO A 335 -3.48 -16.26 -14.83
C PRO A 335 -2.05 -15.85 -15.19
N THR A 336 -1.68 -14.66 -14.73
CA THR A 336 -0.29 -14.18 -14.69
C THR A 336 0.08 -13.91 -13.24
N GLY A 337 1.34 -14.06 -12.89
CA GLY A 337 1.78 -13.79 -11.54
C GLY A 337 3.29 -13.75 -11.40
N ILE A 338 3.73 -13.46 -10.18
CA ILE A 338 5.13 -13.50 -9.81
C ILE A 338 5.25 -13.66 -8.29
N LEU A 339 6.27 -14.39 -7.85
CA LEU A 339 6.71 -14.42 -6.47
C LEU A 339 7.99 -13.60 -6.35
N SER A 340 7.88 -12.39 -5.81
CA SER A 340 8.95 -11.38 -5.82
C SER A 340 10.29 -11.88 -5.23
N TYR A 341 10.24 -12.75 -4.22
CA TYR A 341 11.42 -13.29 -3.55
C TYR A 341 11.86 -14.69 -4.03
N SER A 342 11.30 -15.17 -5.16
CA SER A 342 11.55 -16.49 -5.76
C SER A 342 11.06 -17.67 -4.89
N GLN A 343 11.03 -18.87 -5.48
CA GLN A 343 10.39 -20.06 -4.87
C GLN A 343 11.21 -20.73 -3.77
N SER A 344 12.52 -20.52 -3.71
CA SER A 344 13.41 -21.24 -2.81
C SER A 344 14.27 -20.31 -1.98
N GLU A 345 14.43 -20.61 -0.70
CA GLU A 345 15.37 -19.94 0.18
C GLU A 345 16.77 -20.59 0.17
N ASP A 346 16.94 -21.77 -0.46
CA ASP A 346 18.25 -22.44 -0.55
C ASP A 346 19.13 -21.69 -1.57
N PRO A 347 20.26 -21.09 -1.17
CA PRO A 347 21.10 -20.31 -2.07
C PRO A 347 21.72 -21.10 -3.23
N ARG A 348 21.64 -22.44 -3.18
CA ARG A 348 22.10 -23.37 -4.22
C ARG A 348 20.99 -23.76 -5.20
N SER A 349 19.75 -23.39 -4.91
CA SER A 349 18.60 -23.68 -5.77
C SER A 349 18.65 -22.82 -7.03
N PRO A 350 18.33 -23.37 -8.22
CA PRO A 350 18.13 -22.53 -9.41
C PRO A 350 16.95 -21.54 -9.24
N HIS A 351 16.04 -21.81 -8.29
CA HIS A 351 14.86 -20.99 -8.01
C HIS A 351 15.04 -20.06 -6.79
N PHE A 352 16.30 -19.73 -6.46
CA PHE A 352 16.64 -18.84 -5.34
C PHE A 352 16.47 -17.34 -5.67
N ALA A 353 16.63 -16.98 -6.94
CA ALA A 353 16.67 -15.59 -7.38
C ALA A 353 16.12 -15.38 -8.80
N ASP A 354 15.57 -16.42 -9.44
CA ASP A 354 15.06 -16.34 -10.82
C ASP A 354 13.91 -15.35 -10.95
N GLN A 355 12.88 -15.47 -10.12
CA GLN A 355 11.74 -14.55 -10.15
C GLN A 355 12.08 -13.19 -9.53
N THR A 356 13.02 -13.12 -8.59
CA THR A 356 13.49 -11.83 -8.04
C THR A 356 14.13 -10.94 -9.10
N ARG A 357 14.88 -11.53 -10.05
CA ARG A 357 15.40 -10.78 -11.20
C ARG A 357 14.32 -10.32 -12.17
N LEU A 358 13.25 -11.10 -12.34
CA LEU A 358 12.10 -10.72 -13.16
C LEU A 358 11.30 -9.59 -12.50
N TYR A 359 11.08 -9.68 -11.19
CA TYR A 359 10.40 -8.66 -10.40
C TYR A 359 11.16 -7.33 -10.41
N SER A 360 12.49 -7.40 -10.31
CA SER A 360 13.39 -6.24 -10.47
C SER A 360 13.20 -5.49 -11.79
N GLN A 361 12.82 -6.22 -12.85
CA GLN A 361 12.57 -5.69 -14.19
C GLN A 361 11.08 -5.44 -14.47
N SER A 362 10.23 -5.51 -13.43
CA SER A 362 8.78 -5.35 -13.54
C SER A 362 8.17 -6.29 -14.59
N MET A 363 8.65 -7.53 -14.65
CA MET A 363 8.13 -8.57 -15.53
C MET A 363 7.11 -9.46 -14.82
N TRP A 364 6.13 -9.94 -15.58
CA TRP A 364 5.15 -10.93 -15.14
C TRP A 364 5.46 -12.29 -15.78
N LEU A 365 5.10 -13.37 -15.07
CA LEU A 365 5.09 -14.72 -15.63
C LEU A 365 3.68 -15.13 -15.99
N ASP A 366 3.52 -15.75 -17.15
CA ASP A 366 2.35 -16.59 -17.41
C ASP A 366 2.39 -17.78 -16.45
N LEU A 367 1.26 -18.15 -15.86
CA LEU A 367 1.14 -19.29 -14.96
C LEU A 367 0.41 -20.43 -15.69
N PRO A 368 1.12 -21.46 -16.20
CA PRO A 368 0.47 -22.59 -16.88
C PRO A 368 -0.56 -23.26 -15.96
N PHE A 369 -1.83 -23.15 -16.31
CA PHE A 369 -2.95 -23.68 -15.52
C PHE A 369 -3.64 -24.85 -16.21
N HIS A 370 -3.81 -24.78 -17.52
CA HIS A 370 -4.44 -25.84 -18.28
C HIS A 370 -3.42 -26.95 -18.56
N GLU A 371 -3.86 -28.20 -18.51
CA GLU A 371 -3.00 -29.38 -18.74
C GLU A 371 -2.17 -29.25 -20.01
N ALA A 372 -2.77 -28.76 -21.11
CA ALA A 372 -2.05 -28.56 -22.37
C ALA A 372 -0.91 -27.54 -22.28
N ASP A 373 -1.08 -26.49 -21.47
CA ASP A 373 -0.06 -25.45 -21.28
C ASP A 373 1.09 -26.01 -20.42
N ILE A 374 0.74 -26.75 -19.35
CA ILE A 374 1.72 -27.43 -18.49
C ILE A 374 2.54 -28.44 -19.29
N LEU A 375 1.88 -29.25 -20.13
CA LEU A 375 2.53 -30.26 -20.98
C LEU A 375 3.37 -29.65 -22.11
N ALA A 376 3.09 -28.41 -22.51
CA ALA A 376 3.83 -27.69 -23.55
C ALA A 376 5.03 -26.92 -22.99
N ASP A 377 5.12 -26.73 -21.67
CA ASP A 377 6.22 -26.00 -21.03
C ASP A 377 7.56 -26.73 -21.27
N PRO A 378 8.54 -26.08 -21.93
CA PRO A 378 9.83 -26.70 -22.20
C PRO A 378 10.65 -27.02 -20.93
N GLU A 379 10.34 -26.38 -19.79
CA GLU A 379 10.97 -26.62 -18.50
C GLU A 379 10.22 -27.65 -17.65
N LEU A 380 9.16 -28.30 -18.18
CA LEU A 380 8.39 -29.30 -17.45
C LEU A 380 9.28 -30.45 -16.94
N ARG A 381 9.23 -30.68 -15.63
CA ARG A 381 9.82 -31.85 -14.97
C ARG A 381 8.76 -32.60 -14.18
N THR A 382 8.65 -33.90 -14.42
CA THR A 382 7.69 -34.76 -13.71
C THR A 382 8.41 -35.72 -12.77
N LEU A 383 8.00 -35.75 -11.51
CA LEU A 383 8.43 -36.74 -10.52
C LEU A 383 7.19 -37.36 -9.87
N ARG A 384 7.03 -38.69 -10.01
CA ARG A 384 5.95 -39.43 -9.35
C ARG A 384 6.48 -40.08 -8.08
N LEU A 385 5.91 -39.72 -6.93
CA LEU A 385 6.19 -40.32 -5.64
C LEU A 385 5.05 -41.28 -5.26
N GLN A 386 5.38 -42.45 -4.74
CA GLN A 386 4.42 -43.44 -4.23
C GLN A 386 5.05 -44.13 -3.02
N GLU A 387 4.25 -44.36 -1.97
CA GLU A 387 4.62 -45.13 -0.78
C GLU A 387 3.89 -46.48 -0.72
#